data_AF-A0A960G6A2-F1
#
_entry.id   AF-A0A960G6A2-F1
#
_cell.length_a   1.000
_cell.length_b   1.000
_cell.length_c   1.000
_cell.angle_alpha   90.00
_cell.angle_beta   90.00
_cell.angle_gamma   90.00
#
_symmetry.space_group_name_H-M   'P 1'
#
loop_
_entity.id
_entity.type
_entity.pdbx_description
1 polymer ?
#
loop_
_entity_poly.entity_id
_entity_poly.type
_entity_poly.pdbx_seq_one_letter_code
_entity_poly.pdbx_strand_id
1 'polypeptide(L)'
;MRPRKSPQEKKRLSLEKDGRNAYGENDKASRKNIPRAKARVNRANRRADTVALGDALGVPDDELDASAQDGVEGRRRKVWRKWPDEPLGRRLARTDGSDNGPAWDPSQRDWH
;
A
#
# COMPACT_ATOMS: atom_id res chain seq x y z
N MET A 1 -23.20 21.71 -8.46
CA MET A 1 -23.44 20.72 -9.53
C MET A 1 -22.15 20.54 -10.32
N ARG A 2 -21.66 19.32 -10.56
CA ARG A 2 -20.43 19.13 -11.38
C ARG A 2 -20.72 19.47 -12.84
N PRO A 3 -19.84 20.19 -13.56
CA PRO A 3 -20.05 20.48 -14.98
C PRO A 3 -20.14 19.19 -15.79
N ARG A 4 -21.01 19.19 -16.81
CA ARG A 4 -21.15 18.04 -17.72
C ARG A 4 -19.89 17.96 -18.58
N LYS A 5 -19.20 16.82 -18.48
CA LYS A 5 -17.99 16.56 -19.25
C LYS A 5 -18.33 16.22 -20.70
N SER A 6 -17.52 16.72 -21.63
CA SER A 6 -17.58 16.32 -23.03
C SER A 6 -17.19 14.84 -23.19
N PRO A 7 -17.59 14.19 -24.29
CA PRO A 7 -17.13 12.83 -24.60
C PRO A 7 -15.60 12.70 -24.59
N GLN A 8 -14.88 13.70 -25.09
CA GLN A 8 -13.42 13.73 -25.13
C GLN A 8 -12.82 13.79 -23.71
N GLU A 9 -13.39 14.62 -22.83
CA GLU A 9 -12.97 14.70 -21.43
C GLU A 9 -13.25 13.41 -20.66
N LYS A 10 -14.37 12.75 -20.94
CA LYS A 10 -14.68 11.43 -20.37
C LYS A 10 -13.65 10.39 -20.82
N LYS A 11 -13.29 10.37 -22.10
CA LYS A 11 -12.29 9.45 -22.65
C LYS A 11 -10.91 9.69 -22.02
N ARG A 12 -10.46 10.94 -21.96
CA ARG A 12 -9.19 11.30 -21.29
C ARG A 12 -9.14 10.82 -19.85
N LEU A 13 -10.19 11.10 -19.09
CA LEU A 13 -10.27 10.67 -17.69
C LEU A 13 -10.34 9.15 -17.54
N SER A 14 -10.98 8.44 -18.47
CA SER A 14 -10.99 6.98 -18.47
C SER A 14 -9.58 6.43 -18.65
N LEU A 15 -8.81 6.97 -19.60
CA LEU A 15 -7.44 6.51 -19.86
C LEU A 15 -6.48 6.78 -18.70
N GLU A 16 -6.70 7.87 -17.97
CA GLU A 16 -5.89 8.28 -16.82
C GLU A 16 -6.26 7.52 -15.53
N LYS A 17 -7.56 7.25 -15.32
CA LYS A 17 -8.07 6.77 -14.02
C LYS A 17 -8.50 5.30 -14.01
N ASP A 18 -8.72 4.68 -15.17
CA ASP A 18 -8.96 3.23 -15.23
C ASP A 18 -7.63 2.50 -15.00
N GLY A 19 -7.41 2.03 -13.77
CA GLY A 19 -6.22 1.28 -13.39
C GLY A 19 -6.33 -0.19 -13.77
N ARG A 20 -5.33 -0.71 -14.50
CA ARG A 20 -5.21 -2.12 -14.87
C ARG A 20 -4.06 -2.77 -14.12
N ASN A 21 -4.26 -4.02 -13.72
CA ASN A 21 -3.20 -4.82 -13.13
C ASN A 21 -2.11 -5.08 -14.18
N ALA A 22 -0.90 -4.61 -13.89
CA ALA A 22 0.29 -4.74 -14.73
C ALA A 22 1.32 -5.73 -14.16
N TYR A 23 1.05 -6.34 -13.00
CA TYR A 23 2.03 -7.10 -12.23
C TYR A 23 2.01 -8.61 -12.49
N GLY A 24 1.33 -9.07 -13.55
CA GLY A 24 1.27 -10.48 -13.95
C GLY A 24 0.46 -11.39 -12.99
N GLU A 25 0.10 -10.92 -11.80
CA GLU A 25 -0.85 -11.59 -10.93
C GLU A 25 -2.26 -11.56 -11.55
N ASN A 26 -3.02 -12.64 -11.43
CA ASN A 26 -4.44 -12.60 -11.76
C ASN A 26 -5.23 -11.84 -10.67
N ASP A 27 -6.39 -11.30 -11.02
CA ASP A 27 -7.23 -10.51 -10.10
C ASP A 27 -7.62 -11.25 -8.81
N LYS A 28 -7.76 -12.58 -8.86
CA LYS A 28 -8.05 -13.43 -7.70
C LYS A 28 -6.87 -13.48 -6.73
N ALA A 29 -5.64 -13.46 -7.23
CA ALA A 29 -4.44 -13.41 -6.38
C ALA A 29 -4.41 -12.09 -5.61
N SER A 30 -4.57 -10.95 -6.29
CA SER A 30 -4.60 -9.64 -5.63
C SER A 30 -5.73 -9.52 -4.60
N ARG A 31 -6.94 -10.01 -4.91
CA ARG A 31 -8.08 -10.03 -3.97
C ARG A 31 -7.80 -10.80 -2.68
N LYS A 32 -6.95 -11.83 -2.71
CA LYS A 32 -6.59 -12.65 -1.54
C LYS A 32 -5.32 -12.14 -0.84
N ASN A 33 -4.31 -11.75 -1.62
CA ASN A 33 -2.99 -11.38 -1.12
C ASN A 33 -2.97 -10.00 -0.48
N ILE A 34 -3.74 -9.03 -0.99
CA ILE A 34 -3.82 -7.68 -0.41
C ILE A 34 -4.34 -7.72 1.05
N PRO A 35 -5.51 -8.33 1.34
CA PRO A 35 -5.97 -8.47 2.72
C PRO A 35 -4.97 -9.26 3.58
N ARG A 36 -4.38 -10.33 3.05
CA ARG A 36 -3.42 -11.17 3.77
C ARG A 36 -2.16 -10.39 4.16
N ALA A 37 -1.61 -9.59 3.26
CA ALA A 37 -0.43 -8.78 3.51
C ALA A 37 -0.71 -7.70 4.58
N LYS A 38 -1.86 -7.01 4.48
CA LYS A 38 -2.34 -6.07 5.51
C LYS A 38 -2.47 -6.76 6.88
N ALA A 39 -3.13 -7.91 6.92
CA ALA A 39 -3.33 -8.67 8.15
C ALA A 39 -2.01 -9.15 8.77
N ARG A 40 -1.02 -9.53 7.94
CA ARG A 40 0.31 -9.92 8.41
C ARG A 40 1.03 -8.76 9.09
N VAL A 41 1.05 -7.58 8.48
CA VAL A 41 1.68 -6.38 9.06
C VAL A 41 0.97 -5.94 10.34
N ASN A 42 -0.36 -5.92 10.35
CA ASN A 42 -1.13 -5.56 11.54
C ASN A 42 -0.89 -6.55 12.70
N ARG A 43 -0.87 -7.86 12.43
CA ARG A 43 -0.55 -8.88 13.45
C ARG A 43 0.87 -8.70 14.00
N ALA A 44 1.85 -8.43 13.15
CA ALA A 44 3.22 -8.18 13.59
C ALA A 44 3.30 -6.94 14.50
N ASN A 45 2.63 -5.85 14.13
CA ASN A 45 2.59 -4.65 14.96
C ASN A 45 1.90 -4.90 16.29
N ARG A 46 0.72 -5.56 16.30
CA ARG A 46 0.01 -5.89 17.54
C ARG A 46 0.82 -6.79 18.45
N ARG A 47 1.49 -7.81 17.90
CA ARG A 47 2.36 -8.69 18.70
C ARG A 47 3.49 -7.91 19.35
N ALA A 48 4.12 -6.99 18.63
CA ALA A 48 5.16 -6.13 19.20
C ALA A 48 4.60 -5.22 20.31
N ASP A 49 3.41 -4.64 20.10
CA ASP A 49 2.74 -3.82 21.12
C ASP A 49 2.40 -4.66 22.38
N THR A 50 1.85 -5.86 22.22
CA THR A 50 1.54 -6.76 23.34
C THR A 50 2.78 -7.17 24.12
N VAL A 51 3.92 -7.39 23.45
CA VAL A 51 5.18 -7.70 24.14
C VAL A 51 5.69 -6.49 24.90
N ALA A 52 5.70 -5.30 24.29
CA ALA A 52 6.17 -4.07 24.95
C ALA A 52 5.31 -3.68 26.16
N LEU A 53 3.99 -3.93 26.10
CA LEU A 53 3.07 -3.63 27.19
C LEU A 53 2.99 -4.75 28.25
N GLY A 54 3.65 -5.89 28.04
CA GLY A 54 3.47 -7.08 28.86
C GLY A 54 3.81 -6.86 30.33
N ASP A 55 4.91 -6.15 30.60
CA ASP A 55 5.42 -5.91 31.95
C ASP A 55 4.60 -4.85 32.71
N ALA A 56 3.87 -3.98 32.00
CA ALA A 56 3.03 -2.92 32.56
C ALA A 56 1.59 -3.37 32.88
N LEU A 57 1.26 -4.67 32.75
CA LEU A 57 -0.08 -5.20 33.09
C LEU A 57 -0.25 -5.50 34.59
N GLY A 58 0.82 -5.34 35.38
CA GLY A 58 0.89 -5.71 36.79
C GLY A 58 0.47 -4.59 37.75
N VAL A 59 1.12 -4.56 38.91
CA VAL A 59 0.96 -3.48 39.89
C VAL A 59 1.49 -2.17 39.26
N PRO A 60 0.79 -1.03 39.40
CA PRO A 60 1.27 0.25 38.87
C PRO A 60 2.67 0.59 39.36
N ASP A 61 3.56 0.88 38.43
CA ASP A 61 4.96 1.24 38.65
C ASP A 61 5.37 2.22 37.55
N ASP A 62 5.72 3.45 37.96
CA ASP A 62 6.02 4.55 37.04
C ASP A 62 7.23 4.25 36.13
N GLU A 63 8.21 3.47 36.61
CA GLU A 63 9.38 3.10 35.81
C GLU A 63 9.01 2.05 34.75
N LEU A 64 8.17 1.07 35.10
CA LEU A 64 7.67 0.06 34.15
C LEU A 64 6.75 0.69 33.10
N ASP A 65 5.90 1.62 33.50
CA ASP A 65 4.99 2.34 32.60
C ASP A 65 5.77 3.19 31.58
N ALA A 66 6.78 3.93 32.03
CA ALA A 66 7.64 4.71 31.15
C ALA A 66 8.41 3.82 30.15
N SER A 67 8.98 2.71 30.62
CA SER A 67 9.68 1.73 29.78
C SER A 67 8.75 1.10 28.73
N ALA A 68 7.51 0.75 29.12
CA ALA A 68 6.52 0.19 28.21
C ALA A 68 6.08 1.21 27.14
N GLN A 69 5.90 2.48 27.51
CA GLN A 69 5.60 3.55 26.57
C GLN A 69 6.74 3.74 25.55
N ASP A 70 7.98 3.83 26.01
CA ASP A 70 9.16 3.94 25.15
C ASP A 70 9.28 2.74 24.19
N GLY A 71 8.97 1.53 24.65
CA GLY A 71 8.95 0.33 23.80
C GLY A 71 7.91 0.36 22.68
N VAL A 72 6.75 0.99 22.92
CA VAL A 72 5.68 1.13 21.92
C VAL A 72 5.95 2.29 20.96
N GLU A 73 6.39 3.44 21.47
CA GLU A 73 6.57 4.68 20.71
C GLU A 73 7.92 4.76 20.01
N GLY A 74 8.99 4.27 20.66
CA GLY A 74 10.36 4.28 20.14
C GLY A 74 10.59 3.35 18.95
N ARG A 75 9.64 2.46 18.64
CA ARG A 75 9.76 1.54 17.50
C ARG A 75 9.10 2.11 16.23
N ARG A 76 9.77 1.97 15.09
CA ARG A 76 9.14 2.21 13.79
C ARG A 76 8.13 1.12 13.48
N ARG A 77 6.85 1.48 13.33
CA ARG A 77 5.79 0.52 12.95
C ARG A 77 6.04 -0.02 11.54
N LYS A 78 5.74 -1.30 11.34
CA LYS A 78 5.73 -1.89 10.00
C LYS A 78 4.57 -1.29 9.22
N VAL A 79 4.83 -0.84 7.99
CA VAL A 79 3.81 -0.27 7.10
C VAL A 79 3.69 -1.18 5.88
N TRP A 80 2.47 -1.34 5.38
CA TRP A 80 2.21 -1.98 4.10
C TRP A 80 1.38 -1.05 3.24
N ARG A 81 1.80 -0.88 1.99
CA ARG A 81 1.08 -0.11 0.98
C ARG A 81 0.95 -0.95 -0.29
N LYS A 82 -0.26 -1.03 -0.84
CA LYS A 82 -0.46 -1.59 -2.18
C LYS A 82 0.26 -0.66 -3.15
N TRP A 83 1.05 -1.22 -4.05
CA TRP A 83 1.60 -0.46 -5.15
C TRP A 83 0.49 -0.07 -6.15
N PRO A 84 0.52 1.14 -6.74
CA PRO A 84 -0.50 1.59 -7.67
C PRO A 84 -0.58 0.72 -8.94
N ASP A 85 -1.81 0.56 -9.44
CA ASP A 85 -2.07 -0.06 -10.74
C ASP A 85 -1.67 0.88 -11.89
N GLU A 86 -1.53 0.34 -13.10
CA GLU A 86 -1.14 1.14 -14.27
C GLU A 86 -2.35 1.79 -14.95
N PRO A 87 -2.28 3.05 -15.40
CA PRO A 87 -3.34 3.67 -16.20
C PRO A 87 -3.61 2.92 -17.52
N LEU A 88 -4.88 2.76 -17.89
CA LEU A 88 -5.31 2.10 -19.13
C LEU A 88 -4.64 2.70 -20.36
N GLY A 89 -4.50 4.03 -20.42
CA GLY A 89 -3.83 4.71 -21.55
C GLY A 89 -2.41 4.21 -21.79
N ARG A 90 -1.64 3.99 -20.72
CA ARG A 90 -0.26 3.49 -20.81
C ARG A 90 -0.22 2.02 -21.24
N ARG A 91 -1.15 1.21 -20.74
CA ARG A 91 -1.29 -0.19 -21.16
C ARG A 91 -1.62 -0.33 -22.65
N LEU A 92 -2.48 0.54 -23.17
CA LEU A 92 -2.83 0.58 -24.59
C LEU A 92 -1.64 1.06 -25.43
N ALA A 93 -0.93 2.10 -24.98
CA ALA A 93 0.28 2.60 -25.64
C ALA A 93 1.37 1.52 -25.77
N ARG A 94 1.46 0.58 -24.82
CA ARG A 94 2.38 -0.56 -24.92
C ARG A 94 1.94 -1.60 -25.95
N THR A 95 0.64 -1.71 -26.18
CA THR A 95 0.07 -2.68 -27.13
C THR A 95 0.16 -2.17 -28.56
N ASP A 96 -0.04 -0.88 -28.78
CA ASP A 96 0.06 -0.23 -30.10
C ASP A 96 1.50 0.18 -30.48
N GLY A 97 2.45 0.06 -29.55
CA GLY A 97 3.85 0.41 -29.75
C GLY A 97 4.15 1.91 -29.68
N SER A 98 3.20 2.73 -29.24
CA SER A 98 3.33 4.19 -29.10
C SER A 98 3.82 4.63 -27.71
N ASP A 99 4.08 3.70 -26.79
CA ASP A 99 4.60 4.01 -25.45
C ASP A 99 6.03 4.56 -25.54
N ASN A 100 6.15 5.88 -25.38
CA ASN A 100 7.43 6.59 -25.23
C ASN A 100 7.83 6.75 -23.74
N GLY A 101 7.14 6.08 -22.81
CA GLY A 101 7.47 6.11 -21.40
C GLY A 101 8.79 5.39 -21.10
N PRO A 102 9.45 5.71 -19.97
CA PRO A 102 10.62 4.96 -19.54
C PRO A 102 10.26 3.49 -19.42
N ALA A 103 11.14 2.62 -19.94
CA ALA A 103 11.04 1.18 -19.79
C ALA A 103 10.79 0.84 -18.32
N TRP A 104 9.96 -0.18 -18.07
CA TRP A 104 9.71 -0.67 -16.72
C TRP A 104 11.04 -0.95 -16.01
N ASP A 105 11.39 -0.11 -15.04
CA ASP A 105 12.63 -0.20 -14.27
C ASP A 105 12.30 -0.71 -12.85
N PRO A 106 12.56 -1.99 -12.56
CA PRO A 106 12.33 -2.55 -11.23
C PRO A 106 13.32 -2.04 -10.17
N SER A 107 14.36 -1.27 -10.53
CA SER A 107 15.35 -0.71 -9.59
C SER A 107 14.89 0.59 -8.92
N GLN A 108 13.91 1.31 -9.49
CA GLN A 108 13.19 2.43 -8.87
C GLN A 108 12.25 2.00 -7.72
N ARG A 109 12.29 0.72 -7.33
CA ARG A 109 11.52 0.20 -6.20
C ARG A 109 12.17 0.67 -4.91
N ASP A 110 11.56 1.67 -4.27
CA ASP A 110 11.78 1.94 -2.86
C ASP A 110 11.28 0.72 -2.05
N TRP A 111 12.20 -0.18 -1.73
CA TRP A 111 11.99 -1.31 -0.83
C TRP A 111 12.12 -0.83 0.63
N HIS A 112 11.29 0.13 1.02
CA HIS A 112 11.32 0.72 2.37
C HIS A 112 9.95 0.68 3.06
#